data_AF-A0A376CXS3-F1
#
_entry.id   AF-A0A376CXS3-F1
#
_cell.length_a   1.000
_cell.length_b   1.000
_cell.length_c   1.000
_cell.angle_alpha   90.00
_cell.angle_beta   90.00
_cell.angle_gamma   90.00
#
_symmetry.space_group_name_H-M   'P 1'
#
loop_
_entity.id
_entity.type
_entity.pdbx_description
1 polymer ?
#
loop_
_entity_poly.entity_id
_entity_poly.type
_entity_poly.pdbx_seq_one_letter_code
_entity_poly.pdbx_strand_id
1 'polypeptide(L)'
;MANYPGWQMKMWDSLNRDKKLQAAVIDRAHKTARRATQLSRESGGTANYSVTSGIRPGGRFYASVVSDNGAEEQGTEEVPRTNALRRAVRGG
;
A
#
# COMPACT_ATOMS: atom_id res chain seq x y z
N MET A 1 17.36 13.76 -15.22
CA MET A 1 15.90 13.48 -15.38
C MET A 1 15.71 12.87 -16.76
N ALA A 2 14.96 11.78 -16.89
CA ALA A 2 14.70 11.17 -18.19
C ALA A 2 13.86 12.10 -19.06
N ASN A 3 14.28 12.34 -20.31
CA ASN A 3 13.63 13.25 -21.25
C ASN A 3 12.56 12.46 -22.03
N TYR A 4 11.35 12.37 -21.48
CA TYR A 4 10.25 11.66 -22.12
C TYR A 4 9.61 12.54 -23.21
N PRO A 5 9.33 12.00 -24.41
CA PRO A 5 8.61 12.73 -25.44
C PRO A 5 7.20 13.11 -24.96
N GLY A 6 6.71 14.28 -25.36
CA GLY A 6 5.49 14.90 -24.81
C GLY A 6 4.21 14.07 -24.93
N TRP A 7 4.12 13.17 -25.92
CA TRP A 7 2.98 12.24 -26.07
C TRP A 7 2.94 11.19 -24.95
N GLN A 8 4.10 10.76 -24.46
CA GLN A 8 4.22 9.76 -23.41
C GLN A 8 3.82 10.36 -22.06
N MET A 9 4.19 11.63 -21.79
CA MET A 9 3.73 12.34 -20.59
C MET A 9 2.21 12.54 -20.58
N LYS A 10 1.60 12.90 -21.72
CA LYS A 10 0.13 13.03 -21.84
C LYS A 10 -0.60 11.69 -21.63
N MET A 11 -0.04 10.59 -22.12
CA MET A 11 -0.59 9.24 -21.90
C MET A 11 -0.58 8.88 -20.41
N TRP A 12 0.55 9.08 -19.72
CA TRP A 12 0.66 8.84 -18.27
C TRP A 12 -0.28 9.74 -17.46
N ASP A 13 -0.41 11.01 -17.83
CA ASP A 13 -1.36 11.92 -17.18
C ASP A 13 -2.81 11.44 -17.36
N SER A 14 -3.17 10.94 -18.55
CA SER A 14 -4.53 10.42 -18.79
C SER A 14 -4.81 9.14 -18.00
N LEU A 15 -3.85 8.21 -17.96
CA LEU A 15 -3.98 6.94 -17.22
C LEU A 15 -4.06 7.18 -15.72
N ASN A 16 -3.22 8.07 -15.18
CA ASN A 16 -3.24 8.37 -13.75
C ASN A 16 -4.43 9.22 -13.33
N ARG A 17 -5.08 9.95 -14.25
CA ARG A 17 -6.36 10.64 -14.03
C ARG A 17 -7.58 9.75 -14.24
N ASP A 18 -7.40 8.50 -14.70
CA ASP A 18 -8.49 7.55 -14.82
C ASP A 18 -9.01 7.18 -13.43
N LYS A 19 -10.23 7.64 -13.13
CA LYS A 19 -10.92 7.36 -11.87
C LYS A 19 -11.09 5.86 -11.61
N LYS A 20 -11.22 5.04 -12.66
CA LYS A 20 -11.32 3.57 -12.53
C LYS A 20 -10.00 2.97 -12.08
N LEU A 21 -8.89 3.43 -12.64
CA LEU A 21 -7.56 2.99 -12.21
C LEU A 21 -7.31 3.39 -10.75
N GLN A 22 -7.59 4.64 -10.39
CA GLN A 22 -7.44 5.11 -9.01
C GLN A 22 -8.29 4.28 -8.03
N ALA A 23 -9.56 4.04 -8.37
CA ALA A 23 -10.46 3.22 -7.58
C ALA A 23 -9.94 1.78 -7.42
N ALA A 24 -9.44 1.16 -8.49
CA ALA A 24 -8.88 -0.20 -8.44
C ALA A 24 -7.63 -0.28 -7.54
N VAL A 25 -6.75 0.71 -7.62
CA VAL A 25 -5.55 0.80 -6.77
C VAL A 25 -5.93 0.99 -5.29
N ILE A 26 -6.89 1.86 -5.01
CA ILE A 26 -7.43 2.07 -3.65
C ILE A 26 -8.10 0.79 -3.12
N ASP A 27 -8.95 0.12 -3.91
CA ASP A 27 -9.62 -1.12 -3.51
C ASP A 27 -8.61 -2.23 -3.19
N ARG A 28 -7.57 -2.37 -4.02
CA ARG A 28 -6.48 -3.32 -3.73
C ARG A 28 -5.77 -2.97 -2.43
N ALA A 29 -5.50 -1.70 -2.16
CA ALA A 29 -4.90 -1.29 -0.88
C ALA A 29 -5.81 -1.59 0.31
N HIS A 30 -7.13 -1.37 0.21
CA HIS A 30 -8.07 -1.73 1.27
C HIS A 30 -8.18 -3.25 1.48
N LYS A 31 -8.10 -4.07 0.41
CA LYS A 31 -8.02 -5.53 0.53
C LYS A 31 -6.76 -5.96 1.29
N THR A 32 -5.62 -5.38 0.95
CA THR A 32 -4.35 -5.63 1.65
C THR A 32 -4.43 -5.20 3.12
N ALA A 33 -4.97 -4.01 3.41
CA ALA A 33 -5.14 -3.52 4.78
C ALA A 33 -6.02 -4.46 5.61
N ARG A 34 -7.19 -4.87 5.09
CA ARG A 34 -8.07 -5.83 5.76
C ARG A 34 -7.38 -7.16 6.04
N ARG A 35 -6.61 -7.67 5.07
CA ARG A 35 -5.86 -8.93 5.26
C ARG A 35 -4.74 -8.76 6.29
N ALA A 36 -4.03 -7.64 6.29
CA ALA A 36 -3.02 -7.33 7.30
C ALA A 36 -3.63 -7.25 8.70
N THR A 37 -4.76 -6.56 8.86
CA THR A 37 -5.52 -6.53 10.11
C THR A 37 -5.85 -7.94 10.57
N GLN A 38 -6.43 -8.77 9.71
CA GLN A 38 -6.77 -10.15 10.05
C GLN A 38 -5.55 -10.93 10.51
N LEU A 39 -4.43 -10.86 9.80
CA LEU A 39 -3.19 -11.57 10.13
C LEU A 39 -2.57 -11.10 11.45
N SER A 40 -2.63 -9.80 11.74
CA SER A 40 -2.21 -9.24 13.03
C SER A 40 -3.09 -9.82 14.15
N ARG A 41 -4.41 -9.76 14.02
CA ARG A 41 -5.35 -10.30 15.03
C ARG A 41 -5.20 -11.81 15.23
N GLU A 42 -5.02 -12.59 14.16
CA GLU A 42 -4.74 -14.04 14.22
C GLU A 42 -3.45 -14.36 14.99
N SER A 43 -2.49 -13.43 14.98
CA SER A 43 -1.20 -13.56 15.67
C SER A 43 -1.22 -12.91 17.06
N GLY A 44 -2.38 -12.46 17.56
CA GLY A 44 -2.55 -11.76 18.83
C GLY A 44 -2.11 -10.29 18.81
N GLY A 45 -1.80 -9.75 17.63
CA GLY A 45 -1.34 -8.38 17.43
C GLY A 45 -2.43 -7.32 17.58
N THR A 46 -1.97 -6.10 17.75
CA THR A 46 -2.78 -4.91 18.00
C THR A 46 -2.71 -3.85 16.90
N ALA A 47 -1.77 -4.01 15.95
CA ALA A 47 -1.52 -3.08 14.86
C ALA A 47 -2.80 -2.68 14.08
N ASN A 48 -2.91 -1.40 13.77
CA ASN A 48 -3.90 -0.84 12.87
C ASN A 48 -3.25 -0.50 11.52
N TYR A 49 -4.00 -0.76 10.46
CA TYR A 49 -3.54 -0.57 9.09
C TYR A 49 -4.41 0.47 8.40
N SER A 50 -3.78 1.56 7.98
CA SER A 50 -4.42 2.66 7.26
C SER A 50 -3.99 2.70 5.80
N VAL A 51 -4.84 3.25 4.94
CA VAL A 51 -4.54 3.44 3.52
C VAL A 51 -4.33 4.92 3.25
N THR A 52 -3.20 5.27 2.65
CA THR A 52 -2.88 6.63 2.21
C THR A 52 -2.62 6.63 0.71
N SER A 53 -3.34 7.47 -0.03
CA SER A 53 -3.16 7.61 -1.48
C SER A 53 -2.59 8.95 -1.87
N GLY A 54 -1.97 9.01 -3.05
CA GLY A 54 -1.45 10.26 -3.61
C GLY A 54 -0.92 10.11 -5.02
N ILE A 55 -0.26 11.16 -5.48
CA ILE A 55 0.41 11.19 -6.79
C ILE A 55 1.90 11.35 -6.55
N ARG A 56 2.71 10.42 -7.09
CA ARG A 56 4.17 10.49 -7.04
C ARG A 56 4.71 11.47 -8.09
N PRO A 57 5.95 11.98 -7.92
CA PRO A 57 6.65 12.70 -8.98
C PRO A 57 6.60 11.93 -10.31
N GLY A 58 6.24 12.60 -11.41
CA GLY A 58 5.97 11.96 -12.69
C GLY A 58 4.52 11.49 -12.90
N GLY A 59 3.60 11.87 -12.02
CA GLY A 59 2.15 11.75 -12.22
C GLY A 59 1.55 10.42 -11.79
N ARG A 60 2.34 9.46 -11.31
CA ARG A 60 1.86 8.09 -10.99
C ARG A 60 1.00 8.07 -9.73
N PHE A 61 -0.24 7.62 -9.87
CA PHE A 61 -1.12 7.40 -8.73
C PHE A 61 -0.60 6.22 -7.89
N TYR A 62 -0.70 6.33 -6.56
CA TYR A 62 -0.36 5.25 -5.63
C TYR A 62 -1.34 5.21 -4.47
N ALA A 63 -1.47 4.02 -3.88
CA ALA A 63 -2.05 3.81 -2.55
C ALA A 63 -1.08 2.96 -1.73
N SER A 64 -0.72 3.45 -0.55
CA SER A 64 0.16 2.82 0.42
C SER A 64 -0.67 2.30 1.60
N VAL A 65 -0.29 1.14 2.14
CA VAL A 65 -0.82 0.64 3.41
C VAL A 65 0.23 0.87 4.48
N VAL A 66 -0.16 1.49 5.59
CA VAL A 66 0.74 1.90 6.68
C VAL A 66 0.28 1.25 7.98
N SER A 67 1.22 0.61 8.68
CA SER A 67 1.04 0.12 10.05
C SER A 67 1.37 1.24 11.04
N ASP A 68 0.60 1.34 12.12
CA ASP A 68 0.93 2.19 13.28
C ASP A 68 1.90 1.52 14.27
N ASN A 69 2.10 0.20 14.16
CA ASN A 69 2.97 -0.57 15.04
C ASN A 69 4.13 -1.20 14.26
N GLY A 70 5.29 -0.56 14.34
CA GLY A 70 6.53 -1.06 13.72
C GLY A 70 7.11 -2.28 14.44
N ALA A 71 6.91 -2.39 15.76
CA ALA A 71 7.42 -3.49 16.56
C ALA A 71 6.77 -4.83 16.16
N GLU A 72 5.45 -4.85 15.92
CA GLU A 72 4.76 -6.04 15.43
C GLU A 72 5.19 -6.44 14.00
N GLU A 73 5.52 -5.47 13.14
CA GLU A 73 5.90 -5.73 11.75
C GLU A 73 7.35 -6.21 11.60
N GLN A 74 8.27 -5.61 12.36
CA GLN A 74 9.71 -5.85 12.26
C GLN A 74 10.23 -6.82 13.32
N GLY A 75 9.53 -6.94 14.44
CA GLY A 75 10.00 -7.60 15.66
C GLY A 75 10.91 -6.68 16.49
N THR A 76 10.86 -6.84 17.81
CA THR A 76 11.87 -6.31 18.75
C THR A 76 12.36 -7.45 19.64
N GLU A 77 13.17 -7.16 20.65
CA GLU A 77 13.59 -8.15 21.64
C GLU A 77 12.39 -8.69 22.44
N GLU A 78 11.39 -7.84 22.70
CA GLU A 78 10.21 -8.12 23.51
C GLU A 78 8.99 -8.51 22.68
N VAL A 79 8.92 -8.07 21.43
CA VAL A 79 7.75 -8.27 20.55
C VAL A 79 8.11 -9.22 19.41
N PRO A 80 7.51 -10.42 19.35
CA PRO A 80 7.69 -11.33 18.23
C PRO A 80 7.23 -10.70 16.92
N ARG A 81 7.98 -10.99 15.85
CA ARG A 81 7.66 -10.48 14.52
C ARG A 81 6.43 -11.17 13.93
N THR A 82 5.36 -10.41 13.71
CA THR A 82 4.14 -10.88 13.03
C THR A 82 4.21 -10.72 11.51
N ASN A 83 4.83 -9.63 11.03
CA ASN A 83 5.07 -9.36 9.61
C ASN A 83 3.79 -9.37 8.75
N ALA A 84 2.69 -8.86 9.32
CA ALA A 84 1.36 -8.97 8.75
C ALA A 84 1.23 -8.24 7.42
N LEU A 85 1.87 -7.07 7.24
CA LEU A 85 1.89 -6.37 5.94
C LEU A 85 2.54 -7.21 4.83
N ARG A 86 3.71 -7.79 5.11
CA ARG A 86 4.44 -8.59 4.12
C ARG A 86 3.65 -9.84 3.75
N ARG A 87 3.00 -10.47 4.74
CA ARG A 87 2.14 -11.64 4.54
C ARG A 87 0.89 -11.28 3.74
N ALA A 88 0.27 -10.14 4.03
CA ALA A 88 -0.91 -9.66 3.32
C ALA A 88 -0.66 -9.40 1.83
N VAL A 89 0.50 -8.83 1.48
CA VAL A 89 0.86 -8.54 0.07
C VAL A 89 1.14 -9.81 -0.74
N ARG A 90 1.71 -10.86 -0.12
CA ARG A 90 2.10 -12.10 -0.80
C ARG A 90 0.96 -13.09 -1.01
N GLY A 91 -0.07 -13.04 -0.16
CA GLY A 91 -1.19 -13.98 -0.19
C GLY A 91 -2.38 -13.51 -1.01
N GLY A 92 -2.18 -12.68 -2.03
CA GLY A 92 -3.28 -12.05 -2.77
C GLY A 92 -3.14 -12.09 -4.27
#